data_AF-A0A849Q7T2-F1
#
_entry.id   AF-A0A849Q7T2-F1
#
_cell.length_a   1.000
_cell.length_b   1.000
_cell.length_c   1.000
_cell.angle_alpha   90.00
_cell.angle_beta   90.00
_cell.angle_gamma   90.00
#
_symmetry.space_group_name_H-M   'P 1'
#
loop_
_entity.id
_entity.type
_entity.pdbx_description
1 polymer ?
#
loop_
_entity_poly.entity_id
_entity_poly.type
_entity_poly.pdbx_seq_one_letter_code
_entity_poly.pdbx_strand_id
1 'polypeptide(L)'
;MASSGLSVGTLDDLRETLERNVLLTLFLHEVKQGFRTWLYRGWIIFTFFFVFLFVMIDLQGEEASISIFMILAYFVFLGTLYSVVIGASSITGEAGGIADSLLSKAVKRWEYILSKFLSQYFLALFVYFLMVGITTSLMYSFDKIPDDMDWSNAGVLFGLVALVLVLFSSVGVLFSTLASKTVFAFLMGIMVWFALIFMFMITNWESIYSPISIIDNAENIIDGTWDVDWWRLVGFYILTPLACFGLSLLSFYQRDL
;
A
#
# COMPACT_ATOMS: atom_id res chain seq x y z
N MET A 1 -5.49 -31.92 -37.39
CA MET A 1 -4.80 -31.29 -36.24
C MET A 1 -3.89 -30.20 -36.79
N ALA A 2 -4.37 -28.96 -36.84
CA ALA A 2 -3.59 -27.82 -37.31
C ALA A 2 -3.05 -27.08 -36.07
N SER A 3 -1.75 -27.17 -35.84
CA SER A 3 -1.05 -26.35 -34.85
C SER A 3 -0.94 -24.93 -35.40
N SER A 4 -1.79 -24.03 -34.92
CA SER A 4 -1.65 -22.59 -35.13
C SER A 4 -0.40 -22.11 -34.40
N GLY A 5 0.74 -22.08 -35.11
CA GLY A 5 1.96 -21.47 -34.62
C GLY A 5 1.68 -20.01 -34.31
N LEU A 6 1.99 -19.59 -33.08
CA LEU A 6 1.98 -18.19 -32.68
C LEU A 6 2.88 -17.41 -33.65
N SER A 7 2.26 -16.52 -34.41
CA SER A 7 2.91 -15.63 -35.37
C SER A 7 4.04 -14.86 -34.69
N VAL A 8 5.25 -14.96 -35.24
CA VAL A 8 6.47 -14.25 -34.81
C VAL A 8 6.24 -12.73 -34.70
N GLY A 9 5.28 -12.16 -35.43
CA GLY A 9 4.92 -10.73 -35.34
C GLY A 9 4.33 -10.30 -33.98
N THR A 10 3.74 -11.22 -33.21
CA THR A 10 3.14 -10.85 -31.90
C THR A 10 4.17 -10.53 -30.83
N LEU A 11 5.36 -11.14 -30.86
CA LEU A 11 6.42 -10.88 -29.89
C LEU A 11 7.18 -9.59 -30.21
N ASP A 12 7.41 -9.29 -31.48
CA ASP A 12 8.06 -8.06 -31.90
C ASP A 12 7.13 -6.84 -31.72
N ASP A 13 5.83 -6.97 -32.02
CA ASP A 13 4.84 -5.93 -31.72
C ASP A 13 4.69 -5.67 -30.21
N LEU A 14 4.72 -6.73 -29.39
CA LEU A 14 4.73 -6.60 -27.94
C LEU A 14 5.98 -5.90 -27.45
N ARG A 15 7.14 -6.23 -28.03
CA ARG A 15 8.41 -5.59 -27.69
C ARG A 15 8.40 -4.11 -28.08
N GLU A 16 7.94 -3.76 -29.28
CA GLU A 16 7.85 -2.37 -29.73
C GLU A 16 6.86 -1.56 -28.87
N THR A 17 5.75 -2.19 -28.45
CA THR A 17 4.77 -1.57 -27.54
C THR A 17 5.32 -1.42 -26.12
N LEU A 18 6.12 -2.38 -25.63
CA LEU A 18 6.80 -2.30 -24.33
C LEU A 18 7.92 -1.26 -24.34
N GLU A 19 8.68 -1.17 -25.44
CA GLU A 19 9.71 -0.15 -25.66
C GLU A 19 9.07 1.25 -25.70
N ARG A 20 7.84 1.37 -26.21
CA ARG A 20 7.06 2.61 -26.16
C ARG A 20 6.56 2.97 -24.75
N ASN A 21 6.38 1.98 -23.87
CA ASN A 21 5.81 2.14 -22.52
C ASN A 21 6.78 1.68 -21.43
N VAL A 22 7.98 2.27 -21.38
CA VAL A 22 9.03 1.98 -20.40
C VAL A 22 8.50 1.92 -18.96
N LEU A 23 7.65 2.89 -18.58
CA LEU A 23 7.04 2.95 -17.24
C LEU A 23 6.24 1.67 -16.88
N LEU A 24 5.42 1.18 -17.81
CA LEU A 24 4.60 -0.01 -17.59
C LEU A 24 5.47 -1.26 -17.42
N THR A 25 6.51 -1.36 -18.24
CA THR A 25 7.48 -2.46 -18.18
C THR A 25 8.18 -2.51 -16.83
N LEU A 26 8.66 -1.36 -16.35
CA LEU A 26 9.28 -1.24 -15.02
C LEU A 26 8.27 -1.59 -13.93
N PHE A 27 7.06 -1.01 -13.96
CA PHE A 27 6.01 -1.30 -13.00
C PHE A 27 5.70 -2.81 -12.88
N LEU A 28 5.49 -3.50 -14.01
CA LEU A 28 5.18 -4.93 -14.01
C LEU A 28 6.37 -5.77 -13.52
N HIS A 29 7.59 -5.36 -13.85
CA HIS A 29 8.80 -6.00 -13.34
C HIS A 29 8.87 -5.90 -11.81
N GLU A 30 8.65 -4.71 -11.26
CA GLU A 30 8.64 -4.44 -9.82
C GLU A 30 7.55 -5.24 -9.10
N VAL A 31 6.33 -5.26 -9.63
CA VAL A 31 5.22 -6.03 -9.05
C VAL A 31 5.59 -7.52 -9.02
N LYS A 32 6.09 -8.07 -10.13
CA LYS A 32 6.53 -9.47 -10.21
C LYS A 32 7.65 -9.78 -9.23
N GLN A 33 8.61 -8.88 -9.08
CA GLN A 33 9.70 -9.00 -8.12
C GLN A 33 9.16 -8.99 -6.68
N GLY A 34 8.23 -8.08 -6.37
CA GLY A 34 7.56 -7.99 -5.07
C GLY A 34 6.95 -9.32 -4.63
N PHE A 35 6.12 -9.95 -5.47
CA PHE A 35 5.51 -11.26 -5.20
C PHE A 35 6.52 -12.41 -5.05
N ARG A 36 7.73 -12.26 -5.59
CA ARG A 36 8.80 -13.26 -5.46
C ARG A 36 9.56 -13.13 -4.14
N THR A 37 9.54 -11.96 -3.50
CA THR A 37 10.27 -11.74 -2.24
C THR A 37 9.66 -12.53 -1.07
N TRP A 38 10.52 -13.04 -0.20
CA TRP A 38 10.09 -13.72 1.03
C TRP A 38 9.37 -12.79 2.00
N LEU A 39 9.77 -11.51 2.03
CA LEU A 39 9.16 -10.49 2.88
C LEU A 39 7.65 -10.34 2.57
N TYR A 40 7.31 -10.18 1.29
CA TYR A 40 5.92 -10.02 0.85
C TYR A 40 5.10 -11.30 1.02
N ARG A 41 5.69 -12.46 0.73
CA ARG A 41 5.05 -13.76 0.99
C ARG A 41 4.76 -13.97 2.47
N GLY A 42 5.71 -13.62 3.33
CA GLY A 42 5.54 -13.65 4.78
C GLY A 42 4.41 -12.74 5.23
N TRP A 43 4.32 -11.53 4.70
CA TRP A 43 3.22 -10.60 4.99
C TRP A 43 1.86 -11.17 4.59
N ILE A 44 1.73 -11.73 3.38
CA ILE A 44 0.48 -12.36 2.93
C ILE A 44 0.08 -13.52 3.85
N ILE A 45 1.00 -14.44 4.15
CA ILE A 45 0.72 -15.59 5.02
C ILE A 45 0.28 -15.12 6.41
N PHE A 46 0.98 -14.13 6.95
CA PHE A 46 0.68 -13.58 8.26
C PHE A 46 -0.67 -12.85 8.28
N THR A 47 -1.02 -12.13 7.22
CA THR A 47 -2.33 -11.48 7.09
C THR A 47 -3.44 -12.52 6.99
N PHE A 48 -3.26 -13.59 6.20
CA PHE A 48 -4.21 -14.70 6.13
C PHE A 48 -4.43 -15.34 7.51
N PHE A 49 -3.36 -15.50 8.29
CA PHE A 49 -3.46 -16.03 9.65
C PHE A 49 -4.35 -15.14 10.54
N PHE A 50 -4.20 -13.81 10.47
CA PHE A 50 -5.06 -12.90 11.23
C PHE A 50 -6.50 -12.87 10.73
N VAL A 51 -6.72 -12.86 9.41
CA VAL A 51 -8.07 -12.96 8.84
C VAL A 51 -8.77 -14.21 9.36
N PHE A 52 -8.09 -15.36 9.30
CA PHE A 52 -8.62 -16.61 9.83
C PHE A 52 -8.95 -16.53 11.33
N LEU A 53 -8.04 -15.95 12.13
CA LEU A 53 -8.24 -15.77 13.56
C LEU A 53 -9.45 -14.88 13.87
N PHE A 54 -9.56 -13.72 13.22
CA PHE A 54 -10.66 -12.78 13.44
C PHE A 54 -12.00 -13.38 13.05
N VAL A 55 -12.07 -14.00 11.87
CA VAL A 55 -13.27 -14.73 11.42
C VAL A 55 -13.68 -15.80 12.42
N MET A 56 -12.73 -16.57 12.95
CA MET A 56 -13.03 -17.62 13.95
C MET A 56 -13.56 -17.07 15.26
N ILE A 57 -13.06 -15.92 15.74
CA ILE A 57 -13.58 -15.26 16.95
C ILE A 57 -15.05 -14.90 16.73
N ASP A 58 -15.36 -14.31 15.59
CA ASP A 58 -16.69 -13.78 15.28
C ASP A 58 -17.74 -14.87 15.02
N LEU A 59 -17.32 -15.99 14.44
CA LEU A 59 -18.17 -17.17 14.29
C LEU A 59 -18.57 -17.82 15.63
N GLN A 60 -17.80 -17.58 16.69
CA GLN A 60 -18.14 -18.04 18.05
C GLN A 60 -18.97 -17.02 18.83
N GLY A 61 -18.92 -15.74 18.46
CA GLY A 61 -19.69 -14.67 19.08
C GLY A 61 -21.15 -14.64 18.62
N GLU A 62 -22.04 -14.14 19.46
CA GLU A 62 -23.44 -13.86 19.09
C GLU A 62 -23.61 -12.47 18.44
N GLU A 63 -22.64 -11.57 18.62
CA GLU A 63 -22.70 -10.18 18.13
C GLU A 63 -22.34 -10.06 16.62
N ALA A 64 -22.65 -8.89 16.05
CA ALA A 64 -22.41 -8.50 14.67
C ALA A 64 -20.90 -8.43 14.33
N SER A 65 -20.56 -8.45 13.04
CA SER A 65 -19.21 -8.78 12.56
C SER A 65 -18.07 -7.84 13.00
N ILE A 66 -17.46 -8.12 14.16
CA ILE A 66 -16.29 -7.39 14.68
C ILE A 66 -15.06 -7.67 13.80
N SER A 67 -15.05 -8.80 13.08
CA SER A 67 -13.97 -9.22 12.17
C SER A 67 -13.55 -8.16 11.16
N ILE A 68 -14.52 -7.45 10.55
CA ILE A 68 -14.23 -6.45 9.52
C ILE A 68 -13.47 -5.27 10.15
N PHE A 69 -13.89 -4.81 11.32
CA PHE A 69 -13.20 -3.75 12.04
C PHE A 69 -11.80 -4.18 12.49
N MET A 70 -11.65 -5.42 12.99
CA MET A 70 -10.33 -5.93 13.39
C MET A 70 -9.36 -6.03 12.22
N ILE A 71 -9.80 -6.45 11.03
CA ILE A 71 -8.91 -6.51 9.87
C ILE A 71 -8.54 -5.11 9.38
N LEU A 72 -9.47 -4.13 9.41
CA LEU A 72 -9.15 -2.74 9.10
C LEU A 72 -8.14 -2.16 10.08
N ALA A 73 -8.34 -2.38 11.39
CA ALA A 73 -7.39 -1.99 12.42
C ALA A 73 -6.01 -2.64 12.19
N TYR A 74 -5.98 -3.94 11.89
CA TYR A 74 -4.75 -4.65 11.53
C TYR A 74 -4.00 -3.95 10.38
N PHE A 75 -4.70 -3.53 9.33
CA PHE A 75 -4.06 -2.83 8.21
C PHE A 75 -3.58 -1.44 8.57
N VAL A 76 -4.34 -0.69 9.38
CA VAL A 76 -3.94 0.63 9.87
C VAL A 76 -2.66 0.54 10.72
N PHE A 77 -2.52 -0.49 11.56
CA PHE A 77 -1.34 -0.64 12.41
C PHE A 77 -0.23 -1.47 11.76
N LEU A 78 -0.43 -2.79 11.63
CA LEU A 78 0.59 -3.69 11.12
C LEU A 78 0.75 -3.55 9.59
N GLY A 79 -0.33 -3.35 8.85
CA GLY A 79 -0.27 -3.16 7.39
C GLY A 79 0.55 -1.93 6.98
N THR A 80 0.40 -0.81 7.69
CA THR A 80 1.23 0.39 7.45
C THR A 80 2.69 0.15 7.80
N LEU A 81 2.98 -0.54 8.90
CA LEU A 81 4.34 -0.93 9.26
C LEU A 81 4.99 -1.78 8.15
N TYR A 82 4.30 -2.83 7.66
CA TYR A 82 4.78 -3.65 6.54
C TYR A 82 5.01 -2.80 5.28
N SER A 83 4.08 -1.90 4.98
CA SER A 83 4.18 -1.00 3.82
C SER A 83 5.43 -0.12 3.87
N VAL A 84 5.76 0.43 5.04
CA VAL A 84 7.01 1.18 5.26
C VAL A 84 8.23 0.30 5.04
N VAL A 85 8.24 -0.91 5.61
CA VAL A 85 9.38 -1.83 5.56
C VAL A 85 9.65 -2.31 4.13
N ILE A 86 8.61 -2.71 3.40
CA ILE A 86 8.73 -3.13 2.00
C ILE A 86 9.17 -1.93 1.15
N GLY A 87 8.53 -0.77 1.32
CA GLY A 87 8.88 0.47 0.61
C GLY A 87 10.34 0.88 0.83
N ALA A 88 10.85 0.77 2.06
CA ALA A 88 12.23 1.09 2.42
C ALA A 88 13.27 0.22 1.68
N SER A 89 12.90 -0.99 1.27
CA SER A 89 13.78 -1.89 0.52
C SER A 89 13.74 -1.73 -1.00
N SER A 90 12.80 -0.94 -1.52
CA SER A 90 12.47 -0.90 -2.96
C SER A 90 13.59 -0.39 -3.86
N ILE A 91 14.36 0.60 -3.42
CA ILE A 91 15.44 1.24 -4.21
C ILE A 91 16.81 0.85 -3.64
N THR A 92 16.98 0.91 -2.32
CA THR A 92 18.25 0.52 -1.69
C THR A 92 18.60 -0.96 -1.88
N GLY A 93 17.61 -1.83 -2.10
CA GLY A 93 17.83 -3.25 -2.38
C GLY A 93 18.47 -3.52 -3.75
N GLU A 94 18.40 -2.55 -4.66
CA GLU A 94 18.94 -2.64 -6.04
C GLU A 94 20.12 -1.71 -6.28
N ALA A 95 20.48 -0.92 -5.27
CA ALA A 95 21.55 0.06 -5.35
C ALA A 95 22.91 -0.63 -5.58
N GLY A 96 23.66 -0.16 -6.58
CA GLY A 96 25.04 -0.59 -6.88
C GLY A 96 25.22 -1.56 -8.04
N GLY A 97 24.18 -1.91 -8.81
CA GLY A 97 24.38 -2.68 -10.04
C GLY A 97 23.24 -2.60 -11.05
N ILE A 98 21.99 -2.81 -10.61
CA ILE A 98 20.84 -2.80 -11.52
C ILE A 98 20.42 -1.36 -11.85
N ALA A 99 20.40 -0.48 -10.83
CA ALA A 99 20.05 0.93 -11.01
C ALA A 99 20.98 1.63 -12.02
N ASP A 100 22.29 1.45 -11.89
CA ASP A 100 23.28 2.10 -12.77
C ASP A 100 23.18 1.58 -14.21
N SER A 101 22.93 0.28 -14.38
CA SER A 101 22.73 -0.32 -15.71
C SER A 101 21.45 0.18 -16.37
N LEU A 102 20.36 0.33 -15.62
CA LEU A 102 19.09 0.85 -16.12
C LEU A 102 19.18 2.33 -16.50
N LEU A 103 19.86 3.15 -15.68
CA LEU A 103 20.05 4.58 -15.92
C LEU A 103 21.05 4.89 -17.03
N SER A 104 21.96 3.96 -17.34
CA SER A 104 22.83 4.08 -18.51
C SER A 104 22.07 3.93 -19.85
N LYS A 105 20.83 3.43 -19.80
CA LYS A 105 19.92 3.27 -20.94
C LYS A 105 18.83 4.35 -20.91
N ALA A 106 18.06 4.47 -21.99
CA ALA A 106 17.11 5.55 -22.30
C ALA A 106 15.92 5.78 -21.32
N VAL A 107 15.98 5.27 -20.08
CA VAL A 107 14.94 5.40 -19.05
C VAL A 107 15.08 6.76 -18.34
N LYS A 108 14.00 7.53 -18.23
CA LYS A 108 14.03 8.79 -17.49
C LYS A 108 13.98 8.51 -15.98
N ARG A 109 14.73 9.29 -15.18
CA ARG A 109 14.77 9.15 -13.71
C ARG A 109 13.39 9.17 -13.05
N TRP A 110 12.48 10.00 -13.55
CA TRP A 110 11.11 10.07 -13.03
C TRP A 110 10.28 8.82 -13.34
N GLU A 111 10.50 8.17 -14.48
CA GLU A 111 9.80 6.92 -14.84
C GLU A 111 10.21 5.80 -13.89
N TYR A 112 11.51 5.72 -13.58
CA TYR A 112 12.04 4.78 -12.59
C TYR A 112 11.40 5.02 -11.21
N ILE A 113 11.46 6.23 -10.67
CA ILE A 113 10.90 6.52 -9.34
C ILE A 113 9.38 6.31 -9.32
N LEU A 114 8.66 6.78 -10.33
CA LEU A 114 7.22 6.61 -10.40
C LEU A 114 6.84 5.13 -10.45
N SER A 115 7.59 4.30 -11.18
CA SER A 115 7.36 2.85 -11.21
C SER A 115 7.51 2.21 -9.83
N LYS A 116 8.44 2.68 -8.99
CA LYS A 116 8.65 2.20 -7.61
C LYS A 116 7.50 2.59 -6.69
N PHE A 117 7.00 3.82 -6.78
CA PHE A 117 5.82 4.23 -6.01
C PHE A 117 4.57 3.45 -6.43
N LEU A 118 4.30 3.40 -7.74
CA LEU A 118 3.11 2.70 -8.27
C LEU A 118 3.13 1.20 -7.95
N SER A 119 4.27 0.53 -8.07
CA SER A 119 4.37 -0.90 -7.75
C SER A 119 4.11 -1.17 -6.27
N GLN A 120 4.62 -0.32 -5.38
CA GLN A 120 4.38 -0.45 -3.94
C GLN A 120 2.92 -0.16 -3.56
N TYR A 121 2.31 0.86 -4.17
CA TYR A 121 0.88 1.13 -3.99
C TYR A 121 0.05 -0.05 -4.46
N PHE A 122 0.32 -0.56 -5.65
CA PHE A 122 -0.40 -1.69 -6.20
C PHE A 122 -0.28 -2.92 -5.30
N LEU A 123 0.94 -3.29 -4.87
CA LEU A 123 1.16 -4.44 -4.01
C LEU A 123 0.44 -4.28 -2.65
N ALA A 124 0.57 -3.13 -1.99
CA ALA A 124 -0.07 -2.90 -0.70
C ALA A 124 -1.60 -2.91 -0.80
N LEU A 125 -2.15 -2.20 -1.78
CA LEU A 125 -3.59 -2.14 -2.02
C LEU A 125 -4.16 -3.47 -2.48
N PHE A 126 -3.41 -4.24 -3.29
CA PHE A 126 -3.83 -5.55 -3.74
C PHE A 126 -4.01 -6.51 -2.57
N VAL A 127 -3.04 -6.59 -1.65
CA VAL A 127 -3.18 -7.42 -0.43
C VAL A 127 -4.32 -6.91 0.43
N TYR A 128 -4.42 -5.60 0.62
CA TYR A 128 -5.48 -4.98 1.41
C TYR A 128 -6.89 -5.34 0.90
N PHE A 129 -7.19 -5.03 -0.36
CA PHE A 129 -8.50 -5.30 -0.94
C PHE A 129 -8.80 -6.79 -1.07
N LEU A 130 -7.79 -7.62 -1.36
CA LEU A 130 -7.96 -9.07 -1.37
C LEU A 130 -8.37 -9.59 0.01
N MET A 131 -7.74 -9.13 1.08
CA MET A 131 -8.01 -9.61 2.44
C MET A 131 -9.33 -9.08 2.98
N VAL A 132 -9.59 -7.77 2.82
CA VAL A 132 -10.89 -7.18 3.20
C VAL A 132 -12.03 -7.80 2.39
N GLY A 133 -11.83 -8.05 1.09
CA GLY A 133 -12.82 -8.71 0.24
C GLY A 133 -13.10 -10.15 0.68
N ILE A 134 -12.07 -10.92 1.02
CA ILE A 134 -12.23 -12.28 1.56
C ILE A 134 -12.99 -12.25 2.89
N THR A 135 -12.59 -11.39 3.84
CA THR A 135 -13.26 -11.28 5.14
C THR A 135 -14.73 -10.89 4.96
N THR A 136 -15.01 -9.84 4.18
CA THR A 136 -16.38 -9.36 3.94
C THR A 136 -17.23 -10.44 3.27
N SER A 137 -16.70 -11.13 2.26
CA SER A 137 -17.41 -12.22 1.57
C SER A 137 -17.72 -13.40 2.50
N LEU A 138 -16.78 -13.76 3.39
CA LEU A 138 -17.02 -14.80 4.39
C LEU A 138 -18.09 -14.37 5.40
N MET A 139 -18.00 -13.16 5.95
CA MET A 139 -18.98 -12.64 6.92
C MET A 139 -20.38 -12.52 6.31
N TYR A 140 -20.47 -12.09 5.06
CA TYR A 140 -21.72 -12.09 4.30
C TYR A 140 -22.29 -13.51 4.14
N SER A 141 -21.45 -14.50 3.86
CA SER A 141 -21.89 -15.90 3.67
C SER A 141 -22.38 -16.57 4.95
N PHE A 142 -22.03 -16.02 6.12
CA PHE A 142 -22.45 -16.52 7.43
C PHE A 142 -23.56 -15.66 8.07
N ASP A 143 -24.19 -14.76 7.31
CA ASP A 143 -25.25 -13.84 7.78
C ASP A 143 -24.82 -13.02 9.02
N LYS A 144 -23.53 -12.67 9.10
CA LYS A 144 -22.95 -11.88 10.21
C LYS A 144 -22.95 -10.37 9.95
N ILE A 145 -23.26 -9.97 8.71
CA ILE A 145 -23.35 -8.57 8.31
C ILE A 145 -24.83 -8.13 8.41
N PRO A 146 -25.15 -7.03 9.09
CA PRO A 146 -26.51 -6.49 9.13
C PRO A 146 -27.04 -6.16 7.72
N ASP A 147 -28.29 -6.49 7.44
CA ASP A 147 -28.94 -6.24 6.14
C ASP A 147 -29.07 -4.74 5.81
N ASP A 148 -29.04 -3.88 6.83
CA ASP A 148 -29.16 -2.43 6.74
C ASP A 148 -27.81 -1.70 6.62
N MET A 149 -26.71 -2.44 6.48
CA MET A 149 -25.38 -1.85 6.33
C MET A 149 -25.27 -0.98 5.06
N ASP A 150 -24.92 0.30 5.24
CA ASP A 150 -24.66 1.21 4.13
C ASP A 150 -23.29 0.94 3.48
N TRP A 151 -23.30 0.20 2.38
CA TRP A 151 -22.13 -0.13 1.59
C TRP A 151 -21.41 1.09 1.00
N SER A 152 -22.11 2.22 0.80
CA SER A 152 -21.49 3.46 0.32
C SER A 152 -20.53 4.00 1.37
N ASN A 153 -21.01 4.13 2.60
CA ASN A 153 -20.22 4.65 3.72
C ASN A 153 -19.13 3.66 4.16
N ALA A 154 -19.40 2.36 4.11
CA ALA A 154 -18.37 1.34 4.29
C ALA A 154 -17.26 1.46 3.24
N GLY A 155 -17.62 1.77 1.98
CA GLY A 155 -16.66 2.06 0.92
C GLY A 155 -15.78 3.27 1.22
N VAL A 156 -16.32 4.31 1.86
CA VAL A 156 -15.54 5.47 2.33
C VAL A 156 -14.53 5.04 3.39
N LEU A 157 -14.95 4.24 4.38
CA LEU A 157 -14.04 3.70 5.40
C LEU A 157 -12.90 2.88 4.78
N PHE A 158 -13.21 1.99 3.82
CA PHE A 158 -12.20 1.21 3.11
C PHE A 158 -11.25 2.10 2.29
N GLY A 159 -11.79 3.13 1.64
CA GLY A 159 -11.01 4.12 0.91
C GLY A 159 -10.05 4.91 1.80
N LEU A 160 -10.48 5.30 3.01
CA LEU A 160 -9.62 5.99 3.98
C LEU A 160 -8.47 5.10 4.45
N VAL A 161 -8.73 3.84 4.78
CA VAL A 161 -7.66 2.90 5.18
C VAL A 161 -6.69 2.64 4.01
N ALA A 162 -7.19 2.55 2.78
CA ALA A 162 -6.35 2.47 1.58
C ALA A 162 -5.44 3.70 1.42
N LEU A 163 -5.96 4.91 1.66
CA LEU A 163 -5.18 6.15 1.65
C LEU A 163 -4.09 6.18 2.72
N VAL A 164 -4.40 5.69 3.93
CA VAL A 164 -3.41 5.52 5.01
C VAL A 164 -2.27 4.59 4.56
N LEU A 165 -2.58 3.46 3.94
CA LEU A 165 -1.57 2.54 3.41
C LEU A 165 -0.70 3.20 2.34
N VAL A 166 -1.31 3.93 1.39
CA VAL A 166 -0.58 4.68 0.35
C VAL A 166 0.37 5.71 0.95
N LEU A 167 -0.05 6.44 1.99
CA LEU A 167 0.82 7.37 2.72
C LEU A 167 2.06 6.66 3.27
N PHE A 168 1.88 5.56 3.98
CA PHE A 168 2.99 4.85 4.61
C PHE A 168 3.88 4.11 3.61
N SER A 169 3.32 3.56 2.52
CA SER A 169 4.11 3.07 1.38
C SER A 169 4.97 4.19 0.78
N SER A 170 4.43 5.40 0.64
CA SER A 170 5.16 6.55 0.09
C SER A 170 6.33 6.97 0.96
N VAL A 171 6.12 7.00 2.28
CA VAL A 171 7.16 7.26 3.28
C VAL A 171 8.27 6.20 3.19
N GLY A 172 7.91 4.93 3.07
CA GLY A 172 8.87 3.84 2.88
C GLY A 172 9.74 4.05 1.63
N VAL A 173 9.13 4.32 0.47
CA VAL A 173 9.87 4.55 -0.79
C VAL A 173 10.75 5.81 -0.71
N LEU A 174 10.27 6.88 -0.07
CA LEU A 174 11.07 8.09 0.17
C LEU A 174 12.35 7.78 0.95
N PHE A 175 12.27 7.04 2.05
CA PHE A 175 13.47 6.67 2.78
C PHE A 175 14.39 5.73 2.01
N SER A 176 13.84 4.91 1.12
CA SER A 176 14.64 4.12 0.18
C SER A 176 15.45 5.00 -0.78
N THR A 177 14.91 6.14 -1.22
CA THR A 177 15.70 7.10 -2.02
C THR A 177 16.76 7.85 -1.20
N LEU A 178 16.47 8.18 0.07
CA LEU A 178 17.35 9.00 0.90
C LEU A 178 18.53 8.20 1.48
N ALA A 179 18.34 6.91 1.76
CA ALA A 179 19.35 6.05 2.36
C ALA A 179 20.29 5.44 1.31
N SER A 180 21.54 5.17 1.70
CA SER A 180 22.50 4.42 0.86
C SER A 180 22.48 2.92 1.14
N LYS A 181 21.89 2.51 2.28
CA LYS A 181 21.80 1.12 2.75
C LYS A 181 20.37 0.82 3.20
N THR A 182 19.88 -0.38 2.88
CA THR A 182 18.51 -0.81 3.24
C THR A 182 18.24 -0.78 4.74
N VAL A 183 19.22 -1.14 5.56
CA VAL A 183 19.08 -1.10 7.03
C VAL A 183 18.79 0.32 7.51
N PHE A 184 19.44 1.33 6.92
CA PHE A 184 19.23 2.72 7.31
C PHE A 184 17.87 3.26 6.83
N ALA A 185 17.45 2.90 5.60
CA ALA A 185 16.12 3.23 5.09
C ALA A 185 15.01 2.69 6.03
N PHE A 186 15.17 1.44 6.43
CA PHE A 186 14.26 0.74 7.34
C PHE A 186 14.16 1.45 8.71
N LEU A 187 15.30 1.77 9.32
CA LEU A 187 15.32 2.46 10.62
C LEU A 187 14.66 3.84 10.54
N MET A 188 14.93 4.62 9.48
CA MET A 188 14.29 5.93 9.29
C MET A 188 12.78 5.79 9.10
N GLY A 189 12.34 4.85 8.27
CA GLY A 189 10.91 4.61 8.05
C GLY A 189 10.18 4.23 9.33
N ILE A 190 10.74 3.32 10.13
CA ILE A 190 10.15 2.91 11.42
C ILE A 190 10.17 4.06 12.42
N MET A 191 11.26 4.81 12.50
CA MET A 191 11.35 5.99 13.37
C MET A 191 10.24 6.99 13.05
N VAL A 192 9.97 7.25 11.77
CA VAL A 192 8.89 8.14 11.35
C VAL A 192 7.51 7.54 11.63
N TRP A 193 7.33 6.24 11.44
CA TRP A 193 6.09 5.55 11.81
C TRP A 193 5.77 5.73 13.30
N PHE A 194 6.73 5.47 14.19
CA PHE A 194 6.56 5.69 15.63
C PHE A 194 6.39 7.17 15.97
N ALA A 195 7.16 8.06 15.35
CA ALA A 195 7.07 9.50 15.59
C ALA A 195 5.69 10.04 15.20
N LEU A 196 5.11 9.58 14.09
CA LEU A 196 3.76 9.97 13.67
C LEU A 196 2.71 9.47 14.66
N ILE A 197 2.79 8.21 15.11
CA ILE A 197 1.86 7.69 16.11
C ILE A 197 1.95 8.46 17.43
N PHE A 198 3.16 8.75 17.89
CA PHE A 198 3.37 9.51 19.12
C PHE A 198 2.93 10.97 18.98
N MET A 199 3.19 11.58 17.82
CA MET A 199 2.73 12.92 17.50
C MET A 199 1.21 12.98 17.51
N PHE A 200 0.54 12.00 16.90
CA PHE A 200 -0.91 11.89 16.99
C PHE A 200 -1.33 11.78 18.45
N MET A 201 -0.78 10.84 19.23
CA MET A 201 -1.15 10.65 20.65
C MET A 201 -1.06 11.90 21.55
N ILE A 202 -0.12 12.81 21.28
CA ILE A 202 0.14 13.98 22.16
C ILE A 202 -0.61 15.22 21.72
N THR A 203 -0.84 15.38 20.42
CA THR A 203 -1.38 16.63 19.87
C THR A 203 -2.88 16.51 19.67
N ASN A 204 -3.64 17.58 19.91
CA ASN A 204 -5.07 17.65 19.57
C ASN A 204 -5.37 17.45 18.06
N TRP A 205 -4.33 17.18 17.25
CA TRP A 205 -4.46 16.72 15.87
C TRP A 205 -4.96 15.27 15.78
N GLU A 206 -5.07 14.56 16.91
CA GLU A 206 -5.68 13.22 17.01
C GLU A 206 -6.97 13.11 16.22
N SER A 207 -7.87 14.09 16.31
CA SER A 207 -9.21 13.93 15.77
C SER A 207 -9.28 13.98 14.25
N ILE A 208 -8.42 14.76 13.59
CA ILE A 208 -8.62 15.08 12.16
C ILE A 208 -7.73 14.27 11.22
N TYR A 209 -6.52 13.85 11.62
CA TYR A 209 -5.56 13.25 10.65
C TYR A 209 -4.96 11.91 11.09
N SER A 210 -5.31 11.43 12.27
CA SER A 210 -4.76 10.18 12.80
C SER A 210 -5.40 8.96 12.13
N PRO A 211 -4.61 7.98 11.66
CA PRO A 211 -5.17 6.69 11.25
C PRO A 211 -5.98 5.99 12.33
N ILE A 212 -5.67 6.26 13.60
CA ILE A 212 -6.36 5.69 14.76
C ILE A 212 -7.77 6.26 14.85
N SER A 213 -7.96 7.56 14.61
CA SER A 213 -9.28 8.17 14.69
C SER A 213 -10.25 7.64 13.63
N ILE A 214 -9.74 7.22 12.47
CA ILE A 214 -10.54 6.55 11.42
C ILE A 214 -11.10 5.22 11.94
N ILE A 215 -10.31 4.46 12.70
CA ILE A 215 -10.76 3.17 13.26
C ILE A 215 -11.68 3.39 14.46
N ASP A 216 -11.36 4.33 15.34
CA ASP A 216 -12.18 4.65 16.51
C ASP A 216 -13.55 5.22 16.13
N ASN A 217 -13.65 5.88 14.97
CA ASN A 217 -14.90 6.41 14.42
C ASN A 217 -15.47 5.54 13.29
N ALA A 218 -15.02 4.29 13.13
CA ALA A 218 -15.44 3.44 12.01
C ALA A 218 -16.97 3.25 11.95
N GLU A 219 -17.62 3.09 13.11
CA GLU A 219 -19.08 3.01 13.22
C GLU A 219 -19.74 4.33 12.78
N ASN A 220 -19.30 5.47 13.31
CA ASN A 220 -19.80 6.79 12.89
C ASN A 220 -19.59 7.07 11.39
N ILE A 221 -18.52 6.53 10.80
CA ILE A 221 -18.25 6.65 9.37
C ILE A 221 -19.26 5.83 8.59
N ILE A 222 -19.53 4.59 8.98
CA ILE A 222 -20.51 3.70 8.34
C ILE A 222 -21.92 4.28 8.45
N ASP A 223 -22.26 4.87 9.60
CA ASP A 223 -23.55 5.52 9.83
C ASP A 223 -23.66 6.89 9.13
N GLY A 224 -22.56 7.41 8.60
CA GLY A 224 -22.50 8.73 7.95
C GLY A 224 -22.67 9.90 8.93
N THR A 225 -22.51 9.66 10.23
CA THR A 225 -22.66 10.65 11.31
C THR A 225 -21.33 11.32 11.69
N TRP A 226 -20.22 10.87 11.10
CA TRP A 226 -18.90 11.45 11.37
C TRP A 226 -18.74 12.86 10.77
N ASP A 227 -18.84 13.87 11.62
CA ASP A 227 -18.65 15.28 11.27
C ASP A 227 -17.15 15.63 11.22
N VAL A 228 -16.57 15.56 10.02
CA VAL A 228 -15.18 15.91 9.76
C VAL A 228 -15.04 16.75 8.49
N ASP A 229 -14.01 17.60 8.46
CA ASP A 229 -13.59 18.31 7.26
C ASP A 229 -12.98 17.33 6.23
N TRP A 230 -13.82 16.62 5.48
CA TRP A 230 -13.42 15.58 4.51
C TRP A 230 -12.33 16.04 3.54
N TRP A 231 -12.41 17.28 3.04
CA TRP A 231 -11.42 17.81 2.11
C TRP A 231 -10.04 17.99 2.74
N ARG A 232 -9.96 18.28 4.04
CA ARG A 232 -8.69 18.38 4.78
C ARG A 232 -8.09 17.01 5.00
N LEU A 233 -8.91 16.07 5.45
CA LEU A 233 -8.51 14.67 5.67
C LEU A 233 -7.98 14.04 4.38
N VAL A 234 -8.79 14.04 3.32
CA VAL A 234 -8.40 13.48 2.01
C VAL A 234 -7.26 14.28 1.39
N GLY A 235 -7.28 15.60 1.50
CA GLY A 235 -6.19 16.47 1.04
C GLY A 235 -4.86 16.12 1.70
N PHE A 236 -4.83 15.90 3.01
CA PHE A 236 -3.62 15.49 3.74
C PHE A 236 -3.07 14.15 3.22
N TYR A 237 -3.95 13.14 3.07
CA TYR A 237 -3.53 11.82 2.61
C TYR A 237 -3.14 11.75 1.13
N ILE A 238 -3.59 12.70 0.30
CA ILE A 238 -3.17 12.79 -1.12
C ILE A 238 -1.92 13.64 -1.28
N LEU A 239 -1.86 14.81 -0.61
CA LEU A 239 -0.74 15.74 -0.74
C LEU A 239 0.55 15.15 -0.15
N THR A 240 0.46 14.36 0.92
CA THR A 240 1.65 13.78 1.57
C THR A 240 2.38 12.78 0.64
N PRO A 241 1.73 11.76 0.04
CA PRO A 241 2.33 10.94 -1.02
C PRO A 241 2.95 11.73 -2.17
N LEU A 242 2.27 12.76 -2.66
CA LEU A 242 2.78 13.61 -3.75
C LEU A 242 4.04 14.38 -3.32
N ALA A 243 4.06 14.90 -2.09
CA ALA A 243 5.24 15.53 -1.51
C ALA A 243 6.39 14.53 -1.34
N CYS A 244 6.11 13.32 -0.86
CA CYS A 244 7.10 12.23 -0.79
C CYS A 244 7.67 11.93 -2.17
N PHE A 245 6.83 11.78 -3.19
CA PHE A 245 7.28 11.56 -4.57
C PHE A 245 8.16 12.70 -5.09
N GLY A 246 7.75 13.96 -4.88
CA GLY A 246 8.54 15.13 -5.27
C GLY A 246 9.90 15.20 -4.57
N LEU A 247 9.94 14.94 -3.26
CA LEU A 247 11.18 14.90 -2.48
C LEU A 247 12.09 13.74 -2.91
N SER A 248 11.53 12.57 -3.18
CA SER A 248 12.26 11.42 -3.72
C SER A 248 12.90 11.74 -5.06
N LEU A 249 12.16 12.39 -5.97
CA LEU A 249 12.70 12.85 -7.25
C LEU A 249 13.87 13.82 -7.03
N LEU A 250 13.66 14.88 -6.24
CA LEU A 250 14.70 15.89 -5.98
C LEU A 250 15.96 15.27 -5.37
N SER A 251 15.80 14.39 -4.38
CA SER A 251 16.93 13.69 -3.75
C SER A 251 17.68 12.81 -4.75
N PHE A 252 16.95 12.09 -5.60
CA PHE A 252 17.55 11.23 -6.61
C PHE A 252 18.25 12.01 -7.72
N TYR A 253 17.78 13.22 -8.05
CA TYR A 253 18.47 14.09 -9.00
C TYR A 253 19.80 14.61 -8.48
N GLN A 254 19.92 14.82 -7.17
CA GLN A 254 21.13 15.31 -6.52
C GLN A 254 22.19 14.23 -6.28
N ARG A 255 21.82 12.94 -6.32
CA ARG A 255 22.79 11.86 -6.24
C ARG A 255 23.52 11.73 -7.57
N ASP A 256 24.83 11.99 -7.54
CA ASP A 256 25.74 11.52 -8.59
C ASP A 256 25.79 9.99 -8.50
N LEU A 257 25.15 9.33 -9.47
CA LEU A 257 25.25 7.91 -9.76
C LEU A 257 26.19 7.70 -10.95
#